data_AF-A0A9D4JZN0-F1
#
_entry.id   AF-A0A9D4JZN0-F1
#
_cell.length_a   1.000
_cell.length_b   1.000
_cell.length_c   1.000
_cell.angle_alpha   90.00
_cell.angle_beta   90.00
_cell.angle_gamma   90.00
#
_symmetry.space_group_name_H-M   'P 1'
#
loop_
_entity.id
_entity.type
_entity.pdbx_description
1 polymer ?
#
loop_
_entity_poly.entity_id
_entity_poly.type
_entity_poly.pdbx_seq_one_letter_code
_entity_poly.pdbx_strand_id
1 'polypeptide(L)'
;MRDLPEDDVTGSRTGYGESKIQCLAEHFGLPVAVTVSQWKTVKGALSDSGKTWVMAWVTGNLKESHVNIFKLATIGLLLPTSTADCERGSSALKRIKTDNRATLSNKVLNSLLTVSIEGPSLVVFDFARAVEN
;
A
#
# COMPACT_ATOMS: atom_id res chain seq x y z
N MET A 1 12.01 16.85 5.56
CA MET A 1 11.59 17.88 4.59
C MET A 1 11.17 17.11 3.35
N ARG A 2 9.86 16.91 3.15
CA ARG A 2 9.34 16.12 2.03
C ARG A 2 8.66 17.15 1.13
N ASP A 3 9.31 17.48 0.02
CA ASP A 3 8.85 18.52 -0.89
C ASP A 3 7.45 18.19 -1.40
N LEU A 4 6.51 19.06 -1.07
CA LEU A 4 5.19 19.08 -1.68
C LEU A 4 5.37 19.55 -3.13
N PRO A 5 4.77 18.88 -4.12
CA PRO A 5 4.87 19.32 -5.50
C PRO A 5 4.24 20.72 -5.62
N GLU A 6 4.96 21.60 -6.31
CA GLU A 6 4.62 22.99 -6.64
C GLU A 6 3.41 23.08 -7.59
N ASP A 7 2.27 22.52 -7.19
CA ASP A 7 1.00 22.79 -7.87
C ASP A 7 0.29 23.95 -7.15
N ASP A 8 0.60 25.15 -7.64
CA ASP A 8 -0.26 26.33 -7.69
C ASP A 8 -0.62 27.06 -6.36
N VAL A 9 -0.16 28.31 -6.30
CA VAL A 9 -0.34 29.30 -5.22
C VAL A 9 -1.76 29.91 -5.20
N THR A 10 -2.70 29.42 -6.02
CA THR A 10 -4.08 29.89 -5.99
C THR A 10 -4.99 28.92 -5.21
N GLY A 11 -5.62 29.43 -4.16
CA GLY A 11 -6.51 28.71 -3.24
C GLY A 11 -7.83 28.21 -3.85
N SER A 12 -7.81 27.66 -5.07
CA SER A 12 -8.95 27.02 -5.70
C SER A 12 -8.73 25.50 -5.76
N ARG A 13 -9.31 24.77 -4.80
CA ARG A 13 -9.33 23.29 -4.75
C ARG A 13 -10.08 22.64 -5.94
N THR A 14 -10.56 23.43 -6.90
CA THR A 14 -11.43 23.02 -8.02
C THR A 14 -10.74 22.18 -9.10
N GLY A 15 -9.42 21.96 -9.01
CA GLY A 15 -8.68 21.07 -9.93
C GLY A 15 -7.78 20.03 -9.24
N TYR A 16 -7.61 20.09 -7.92
CA TYR A 16 -6.61 19.28 -7.24
C TYR A 16 -6.87 17.77 -7.39
N GLY A 17 -5.87 17.06 -7.90
CA GLY A 17 -5.85 15.61 -8.03
C GLY A 17 -6.69 15.03 -9.17
N GLU A 18 -7.44 15.82 -9.94
CA GLU A 18 -8.31 15.30 -11.01
C GLU A 18 -7.51 14.67 -12.16
N SER A 19 -6.42 15.32 -12.58
CA SER A 19 -5.50 14.77 -13.60
C SER A 19 -4.82 13.47 -13.13
N LYS A 20 -4.52 13.36 -11.83
CA LYS A 20 -3.91 12.15 -11.24
C LYS A 20 -4.92 11.01 -11.19
N ILE A 21 -6.16 11.30 -10.80
CA ILE A 21 -7.25 10.30 -10.80
C ILE A 21 -7.59 9.86 -12.22
N GLN A 22 -7.58 10.77 -13.19
CA GLN A 22 -7.76 10.43 -14.60
C GLN A 22 -6.65 9.47 -15.07
N CYS A 23 -5.39 9.81 -14.83
CA CYS A 23 -4.25 8.96 -15.19
C CYS A 23 -4.34 7.56 -14.54
N LEU A 24 -4.71 7.50 -13.25
CA LEU A 24 -4.91 6.21 -12.56
C LEU A 24 -6.10 5.43 -13.11
N ALA A 25 -7.20 6.11 -13.44
CA ALA A 25 -8.36 5.46 -14.04
C ALA A 25 -8.03 4.87 -15.42
N GLU A 26 -7.28 5.60 -16.25
CA GLU A 26 -6.79 5.11 -17.54
C GLU A 26 -5.84 3.90 -17.34
N HIS A 27 -4.88 4.01 -16.42
CA HIS A 27 -3.91 2.95 -16.14
C HIS A 27 -4.56 1.64 -15.66
N PHE A 28 -5.57 1.73 -14.79
CA PHE A 28 -6.27 0.55 -14.25
C PHE A 28 -7.52 0.16 -15.07
N GLY A 29 -7.77 0.78 -16.23
CA GLY A 29 -8.90 0.45 -17.09
C GLY A 29 -10.28 0.78 -16.50
N LEU A 30 -10.35 1.77 -15.60
CA LEU A 30 -11.59 2.23 -14.98
C LEU A 30 -12.27 3.31 -15.84
N PRO A 31 -13.61 3.41 -15.84
CA PRO A 31 -14.32 4.45 -16.57
C PRO A 31 -13.96 5.85 -16.05
N VAL A 32 -13.20 6.62 -16.85
CA VAL A 32 -12.62 7.92 -16.45
C VAL A 32 -13.69 8.92 -16.03
N ALA A 33 -14.73 9.10 -16.86
CA ALA A 33 -15.80 10.07 -16.60
C ALA A 33 -16.53 9.80 -15.27
N VAL A 34 -16.80 8.53 -14.97
CA VAL A 34 -17.46 8.10 -13.72
C VAL A 34 -16.50 8.23 -12.53
N THR A 35 -15.22 7.90 -12.72
CA THR A 35 -14.23 7.94 -11.64
C THR A 35 -13.93 9.38 -11.23
N VAL A 36 -13.82 10.30 -12.18
CA VAL A 36 -13.62 11.74 -11.90
C VAL A 36 -14.86 12.34 -11.24
N SER A 37 -16.08 11.97 -11.66
CA SER A 37 -17.30 12.46 -11.00
C SER A 37 -17.42 11.93 -9.56
N GLN A 38 -17.10 10.65 -9.34
CA GLN A 38 -17.03 10.06 -8.01
C GLN A 38 -16.00 10.79 -7.13
N TRP A 39 -14.83 11.11 -7.66
CA TRP A 39 -13.81 11.87 -6.93
C TRP A 39 -14.30 13.25 -6.46
N LYS A 40 -15.09 13.95 -7.28
CA LYS A 40 -15.65 15.27 -6.92
C LYS A 40 -16.60 15.16 -5.72
N THR A 41 -17.47 14.15 -5.70
CA THR A 41 -18.37 13.88 -4.57
C THR A 41 -17.60 13.56 -3.29
N VAL A 42 -16.57 12.71 -3.40
CA VAL A 42 -15.71 12.33 -2.26
C VAL A 42 -14.92 13.53 -1.73
N LYS A 43 -14.42 14.39 -2.62
CA LYS A 43 -13.69 15.61 -2.26
C LYS A 43 -14.58 16.59 -1.47
N GLY A 44 -15.85 16.72 -1.85
CA GLY A 44 -16.85 17.49 -1.11
C GLY A 44 -17.05 16.93 0.30
N ALA A 45 -17.38 15.64 0.41
CA ALA A 45 -17.60 14.98 1.69
C ALA A 45 -16.37 15.01 2.61
N LEU A 46 -15.15 14.98 2.05
CA LEU A 46 -13.92 15.03 2.82
C LEU A 46 -13.64 16.42 3.39
N SER A 47 -13.95 17.48 2.61
CA SER A 47 -13.75 18.87 3.01
C SER A 47 -14.58 19.24 4.25
N ASP A 48 -15.75 18.63 4.41
CA ASP A 48 -16.64 18.84 5.56
C ASP A 48 -16.19 18.05 6.81
N SER A 49 -15.34 17.05 6.63
CA SER A 49 -15.12 16.02 7.66
C SER A 49 -13.90 16.25 8.55
N GLY A 50 -12.93 17.09 8.14
CA GLY A 50 -11.69 17.32 8.90
C GLY A 50 -10.85 16.05 9.18
N LYS A 51 -11.10 14.95 8.47
CA LYS A 51 -10.54 13.63 8.79
C LYS A 51 -9.09 13.49 8.31
N THR A 52 -8.22 13.11 9.23
CA THR A 52 -6.79 12.85 8.98
C THR A 52 -6.53 11.53 8.25
N TRP A 53 -7.48 10.57 8.26
CA TRP A 53 -7.32 9.23 7.65
C TRP A 53 -8.26 9.02 6.46
N VAL A 54 -8.03 9.81 5.41
CA VAL A 54 -8.83 9.85 4.18
C VAL A 54 -9.03 8.46 3.57
N MET A 55 -7.96 7.68 3.41
CA MET A 55 -8.02 6.39 2.74
C MET A 55 -8.81 5.33 3.53
N ALA A 56 -8.67 5.31 4.86
CA ALA A 56 -9.44 4.41 5.73
C ALA A 56 -10.93 4.80 5.77
N TRP A 57 -11.23 6.09 5.73
CA TRP A 57 -12.61 6.56 5.66
C TRP A 57 -13.26 6.20 4.31
N VAL A 58 -12.55 6.41 3.20
CA VAL A 58 -12.99 6.04 1.86
C VAL A 58 -13.26 4.53 1.76
N THR A 59 -12.35 3.69 2.26
CA THR A 59 -12.54 2.24 2.21
C THR A 59 -13.65 1.73 3.14
N GLY A 60 -13.91 2.41 4.26
CA GLY A 60 -14.99 2.06 5.18
C GLY A 60 -16.39 2.51 4.75
N ASN A 61 -16.53 3.63 4.05
CA ASN A 61 -17.83 4.29 3.83
C ASN A 61 -18.32 4.28 2.37
N LEU A 62 -17.44 3.99 1.41
CA LEU A 62 -17.74 4.18 -0.03
C LEU A 62 -17.72 2.90 -0.85
N LYS A 63 -17.67 1.74 -0.18
CA LYS A 63 -17.59 0.41 -0.80
C LYS A 63 -18.73 0.15 -1.80
N GLU A 64 -19.95 0.61 -1.50
CA GLU A 64 -21.13 0.34 -2.33
C GLU A 64 -21.50 1.51 -3.25
N SER A 65 -21.22 2.75 -2.84
CA SER A 65 -21.64 3.95 -3.57
C SER A 65 -20.61 4.44 -4.60
N HIS A 66 -19.31 4.23 -4.37
CA HIS A 66 -18.23 4.76 -5.21
C HIS A 66 -17.15 3.71 -5.46
N VAL A 67 -17.52 2.61 -6.13
CA VAL A 67 -16.68 1.43 -6.34
C VAL A 67 -15.34 1.71 -7.04
N ASN A 68 -15.25 2.69 -7.95
CA ASN A 68 -14.01 2.95 -8.68
C ASN A 68 -12.99 3.69 -7.79
N ILE A 69 -13.45 4.67 -7.02
CA ILE A 69 -12.61 5.35 -6.02
C ILE A 69 -12.22 4.39 -4.89
N PHE A 70 -13.13 3.51 -4.47
CA PHE A 70 -12.81 2.45 -3.51
C PHE A 70 -11.69 1.52 -4.01
N LYS A 71 -11.76 1.08 -5.28
CA LYS A 71 -10.70 0.27 -5.91
C LYS A 71 -9.36 1.00 -5.92
N LEU A 72 -9.33 2.26 -6.35
CA LEU A 72 -8.11 3.08 -6.37
C LEU A 72 -7.54 3.30 -4.96
N ALA A 73 -8.39 3.56 -3.97
CA ALA A 73 -7.97 3.72 -2.58
C ALA A 73 -7.40 2.41 -2.01
N THR A 74 -8.02 1.27 -2.35
CA THR A 74 -7.54 -0.05 -1.94
C THR A 74 -6.17 -0.35 -2.55
N ILE A 75 -5.98 -0.06 -3.85
CA ILE A 75 -4.68 -0.19 -4.50
C ILE A 75 -3.64 0.70 -3.81
N GLY A 76 -3.98 1.96 -3.52
CA GLY A 76 -3.09 2.89 -2.82
C GLY A 76 -2.70 2.42 -1.40
N LEU A 77 -3.60 1.73 -0.69
CA LEU A 77 -3.32 1.13 0.61
C LEU A 77 -2.51 -0.18 0.52
N LEU A 78 -2.62 -0.90 -0.60
CA LEU A 78 -1.86 -2.13 -0.85
C LEU A 78 -0.42 -1.83 -1.29
N LEU A 79 -0.20 -0.70 -1.96
CA LEU A 79 1.14 -0.31 -2.39
C LEU A 79 2.00 -0.02 -1.15
N PRO A 80 3.17 -0.66 -1.01
CA PRO A 80 4.08 -0.35 0.08
C PRO A 80 4.52 1.11 -0.06
N THR A 81 4.04 1.96 0.85
CA THR A 81 4.33 3.40 0.84
C THR A 81 5.67 3.74 1.48
N SER A 82 6.31 2.76 2.13
CA SER A 82 7.56 2.94 2.86
C SER A 82 8.62 1.94 2.39
N THR A 83 9.84 2.43 2.19
CA THR A 83 11.03 1.59 2.00
C THR A 83 11.33 0.73 3.22
N ALA A 84 10.77 1.05 4.39
CA ALA A 84 10.97 0.30 5.63
C ALA A 84 10.55 -1.19 5.49
N ASP A 85 9.50 -1.49 4.74
CA ASP A 85 9.09 -2.88 4.49
C ASP A 85 10.14 -3.61 3.62
N CYS A 86 10.77 -2.91 2.68
CA CYS A 86 11.91 -3.43 1.91
C CYS A 86 13.18 -3.55 2.77
N GLU A 87 13.38 -2.69 3.76
CA GLU A 87 14.50 -2.74 4.71
C GLU A 87 14.40 -3.96 5.63
N ARG A 88 13.18 -4.33 6.03
CA ARG A 88 12.92 -5.58 6.77
C ARG A 88 13.33 -6.80 5.96
N GLY A 89 12.94 -6.88 4.68
CA GLY A 89 13.35 -7.96 3.78
C GLY A 89 14.87 -8.00 3.55
N SER A 90 15.49 -6.83 3.38
CA SER A 90 16.94 -6.71 3.21
C SER A 90 17.72 -7.11 4.46
N SER A 91 17.19 -6.82 5.65
CA SER A 91 17.78 -7.22 6.94
C SER A 91 17.66 -8.72 7.17
N ALA A 92 16.51 -9.32 6.83
CA ALA A 92 16.32 -10.77 6.85
C ALA A 92 17.29 -11.47 5.89
N LEU A 93 17.49 -10.92 4.69
CA LEU A 93 18.45 -11.45 3.72
C LEU A 93 19.88 -11.42 4.25
N LYS A 94 20.33 -10.31 4.85
CA LYS A 94 21.66 -10.20 5.48
C LYS A 94 21.86 -11.22 6.61
N ARG A 95 20.82 -11.55 7.37
CA ARG A 95 20.87 -12.59 8.42
C ARG A 95 21.00 -14.01 7.85
N ILE A 96 20.33 -14.30 6.74
CA ILE A 96 20.29 -15.64 6.15
C ILE A 96 21.55 -15.88 5.29
N LYS A 97 21.94 -14.89 4.49
CA LYS A 97 23.09 -14.95 3.60
C LYS A 97 24.32 -14.37 4.30
N THR A 98 24.92 -15.17 5.15
CA THR A 98 26.24 -14.92 5.77
C THR A 98 27.36 -15.49 4.90
N ASP A 99 28.62 -15.08 5.14
CA ASP A 99 29.78 -15.56 4.36
C ASP A 99 29.88 -17.09 4.30
N ASN A 100 29.60 -17.77 5.42
CA ASN A 100 29.60 -19.24 5.49
C ASN A 100 28.39 -19.92 4.79
N ARG A 101 27.39 -19.13 4.37
CA ARG A 101 26.15 -19.59 3.71
C ARG A 101 26.01 -19.01 2.30
N ALA A 102 27.09 -18.53 1.71
CA ALA A 102 27.07 -17.89 0.39
C ALA A 102 26.64 -18.84 -0.76
N THR A 103 26.67 -20.16 -0.54
CA THR A 103 26.33 -21.21 -1.52
C THR A 103 24.87 -21.65 -1.48
N LEU A 104 24.01 -21.03 -0.64
CA LEU A 104 22.59 -21.35 -0.60
C LEU A 104 21.93 -21.11 -1.96
N SER A 105 21.22 -22.12 -2.46
CA SER A 105 20.44 -21.99 -3.69
C SER A 105 19.30 -20.98 -3.50
N ASN A 106 18.91 -20.29 -4.57
CA ASN A 106 17.80 -19.33 -4.52
C ASN A 106 16.50 -19.96 -3.99
N LYS A 107 16.26 -21.24 -4.25
CA LYS A 107 15.09 -21.96 -3.74
C LYS A 107 15.09 -22.00 -2.21
N VAL A 108 16.20 -22.42 -1.60
CA VAL A 108 16.34 -22.51 -0.14
C VAL A 108 16.36 -21.11 0.48
N LEU A 109 17.03 -20.15 -0.16
CA LEU A 109 17.08 -18.77 0.29
C LEU A 109 15.69 -18.13 0.36
N ASN A 110 14.88 -18.30 -0.69
CA ASN A 110 13.51 -17.79 -0.72
C ASN A 110 12.62 -18.45 0.33
N SER A 111 12.71 -19.78 0.52
CA SER A 111 11.98 -20.46 1.59
C SER A 111 12.35 -19.90 2.98
N LEU A 112 13.64 -19.69 3.26
CA LEU A 112 14.10 -19.13 4.53
C LEU A 112 13.67 -17.68 4.71
N LEU A 113 13.69 -16.87 3.65
CA LEU A 113 13.21 -15.50 3.67
C LEU A 113 11.71 -15.45 3.98
N THR A 114 10.90 -16.27 3.32
CA THR A 114 9.46 -16.36 3.60
C THR A 114 9.19 -16.72 5.05
N VAL A 115 9.88 -17.72 5.60
CA VAL A 115 9.73 -18.08 7.02
C VAL A 115 10.22 -16.95 7.93
N SER A 116 11.31 -16.26 7.59
CA SER A 116 11.85 -15.18 8.43
C SER A 116 11.02 -13.90 8.41
N ILE A 117 10.28 -13.63 7.33
CA ILE A 117 9.49 -12.41 7.15
C ILE A 117 8.02 -12.67 7.54
N GLU A 118 7.43 -13.77 7.10
CA GLU A 118 6.01 -14.07 7.32
C GLU A 118 5.76 -15.07 8.45
N GLY A 119 6.82 -15.71 8.96
CA GLY A 119 6.69 -16.67 10.05
C GLY A 119 6.30 -16.02 11.38
N PRO A 120 5.64 -16.77 12.26
CA PRO A 120 5.29 -16.31 13.60
C PRO A 120 6.57 -16.02 14.41
N SER A 121 6.46 -15.13 15.40
CA SER A 121 7.59 -14.86 16.29
C SER A 121 8.01 -16.13 17.04
N LEU A 122 9.29 -16.21 17.41
CA LEU A 122 9.83 -17.36 18.16
C LEU A 122 9.14 -17.59 19.51
N VAL A 123 8.49 -16.56 20.07
CA VAL A 123 7.74 -16.65 21.33
C VAL A 123 6.41 -17.41 21.14
N VAL A 124 5.83 -17.34 19.95
CA VAL A 124 4.53 -17.94 19.61
C VAL A 124 4.69 -19.24 18.83
N PHE A 125 5.89 -19.50 18.31
CA PHE A 125 6.14 -20.70 17.51
C PHE A 125 6.18 -21.96 18.38
N ASP A 126 5.28 -22.90 18.09
CA ASP A 126 5.23 -24.20 18.73
C ASP A 126 6.25 -25.16 18.10
N PHE A 127 7.40 -25.28 18.75
CA PHE A 127 8.47 -26.19 18.33
C PHE A 127 8.09 -27.66 18.48
N ALA A 128 7.21 -28.02 19.42
CA ALA A 128 6.82 -29.41 19.64
C ALA A 128 6.04 -29.94 18.43
N ARG A 129 5.09 -29.14 17.93
CA ARG A 129 4.32 -29.47 16.73
C ARG A 129 5.17 -29.57 15.45
N ALA A 130 6.32 -28.89 15.40
CA ALA A 130 7.21 -28.93 14.25
C ALA A 130 8.05 -30.22 14.17
N VAL A 131 8.24 -30.92 15.30
CA VAL A 131 9.04 -32.15 15.39
C VAL A 131 8.21 -33.40 15.09
N GLU A 132 6.88 -33.33 15.20
CA GLU A 132 5.96 -34.46 14.99
C GLU A 132 5.60 -34.74 13.51
N ASN A 133 6.22 -34.04 12.55
CA ASN A 133 6.10 -34.32 11.10
C ASN A 133 7.39 -34.90 10.53
#